data_AF-A0A496SK21-F1
#
_entry.id   AF-A0A496SK21-F1
#
_cell.length_a   1.000
_cell.length_b   1.000
_cell.length_c   1.000
_cell.angle_alpha   90.00
_cell.angle_beta   90.00
_cell.angle_gamma   90.00
#
_symmetry.space_group_name_H-M   'P 1'
#
loop_
_entity.id
_entity.type
_entity.pdbx_description
1 polymer ?
#
loop_
_entity_poly.entity_id
_entity_poly.type
_entity_poly.pdbx_seq_one_letter_code
_entity_poly.pdbx_strand_id
1 'polypeptide(L)'
;MASEYVAEVKGLSDVDFDNCDVLVIPQGMVSMWGISSEDARRIRDFVAEGGICWIVHQFAQGWNPDWLPPHLSDVKLMNRYVPMPVFSDMEYVGPWIIERDHPIWHKPNYLDEGHFTFWKIWDKWWKWRTTATSVVWRQRGWKVIAKFADPAVRVEEDGALVMQAEHGRGLYFWTQMFSPRLVWEKEGFEKQTWRLFLENILTFFEDHKGGKLLSLKVEVHPWSLRAGEEVKIRVELGRKARRVKMEVNSPEGREEIQVQREEGRIYLGAYEPKAGGEHSVEITAWAEDGATATNHAFFKVTEGWTPYRFLTHTHCLHEWCPESPGLIFGACRRLGIDAVVTAMVERDNYRPEDLALV
;
A
#
# COMPACT_ATOMS: atom_id res chain seq x y z
N MET A 1 -12.19 19.57 5.31
CA MET A 1 -12.30 19.86 6.75
C MET A 1 -13.16 18.77 7.36
N ALA A 2 -12.55 17.69 7.83
CA ALA A 2 -13.22 16.69 8.66
C ALA A 2 -12.81 16.99 10.10
N SER A 3 -13.66 17.73 10.80
CA SER A 3 -13.54 17.94 12.23
C SER A 3 -14.65 17.14 12.88
N GLU A 4 -14.41 15.85 13.16
CA GLU A 4 -15.30 15.10 14.04
C GLU A 4 -14.51 14.03 14.80
N TYR A 5 -14.53 14.23 16.13
CA TYR A 5 -14.13 13.38 17.25
C TYR A 5 -13.29 12.12 16.97
N VAL A 6 -11.97 12.24 17.16
CA VAL A 6 -11.13 11.10 17.54
C VAL A 6 -11.14 11.02 19.07
N ALA A 7 -11.94 10.13 19.64
CA ALA A 7 -11.89 9.86 21.07
C ALA A 7 -10.64 9.02 21.40
N GLU A 8 -9.82 9.47 22.36
CA GLU A 8 -8.78 8.62 22.95
C GLU A 8 -9.46 7.65 23.92
N VAL A 9 -9.86 6.50 23.40
CA VAL A 9 -10.59 5.48 24.16
C VAL A 9 -9.61 4.76 25.09
N LYS A 10 -9.69 5.03 26.40
CA LYS A 10 -8.93 4.29 27.43
C LYS A 10 -9.49 2.88 27.71
N GLY A 11 -10.65 2.56 27.12
CA GLY A 11 -11.32 1.26 27.15
C GLY A 11 -12.60 1.30 26.32
N LEU A 12 -12.94 0.22 25.62
CA LEU A 12 -14.05 0.18 24.65
C LEU A 12 -15.45 0.30 25.29
N SER A 13 -15.53 0.27 26.63
CA SER A 13 -16.78 0.42 27.38
C SER A 13 -17.53 1.71 27.05
N ASP A 14 -16.79 2.79 26.79
CA ASP A 14 -17.35 4.14 26.62
C ASP A 14 -17.57 4.52 25.14
N VAL A 15 -17.30 3.59 24.22
CA VAL A 15 -17.53 3.81 22.78
C VAL A 15 -19.02 3.75 22.49
N ASP A 16 -19.55 4.83 21.93
CA ASP A 16 -20.86 4.89 21.31
C ASP A 16 -20.77 4.36 19.88
N PHE A 17 -21.09 3.08 19.71
CA PHE A 17 -21.05 2.40 18.42
C PHE A 17 -22.19 2.84 17.49
N ASP A 18 -23.29 3.39 18.03
CA ASP A 18 -24.44 3.81 17.24
C ASP A 18 -24.17 5.12 16.48
N ASN A 19 -23.23 5.93 16.98
CA ASN A 19 -22.83 7.21 16.40
C ASN A 19 -21.39 7.20 15.86
N CYS A 20 -20.89 6.03 15.46
CA CYS A 20 -19.55 5.85 14.95
C CYS A 20 -19.56 5.12 13.61
N ASP A 21 -18.77 5.60 12.65
CA ASP A 21 -18.60 4.95 11.34
C ASP A 21 -17.36 4.07 11.28
N VAL A 22 -16.33 4.49 12.01
CA VAL A 22 -15.00 3.87 12.01
C VAL A 22 -14.50 3.77 13.43
N LEU A 23 -14.39 2.54 13.94
CA LEU A 23 -13.67 2.25 15.16
C LEU A 23 -12.18 2.13 14.86
N VAL A 24 -11.36 3.01 15.43
CA VAL A 24 -9.90 2.90 15.34
C VAL A 24 -9.38 2.19 16.59
N ILE A 25 -8.72 1.04 16.39
CA ILE A 25 -7.96 0.35 17.43
C ILE A 25 -6.52 0.88 17.37
N PRO A 26 -6.12 1.78 18.29
CA PRO A 26 -4.83 2.44 18.24
C PRO A 26 -3.69 1.47 18.56
N GLN A 27 -2.48 1.95 18.29
CA GLN A 27 -1.26 1.19 18.49
C GLN A 27 -1.19 0.56 19.88
N GLY A 28 -0.89 -0.74 19.88
CA GLY A 28 -0.55 -1.47 21.09
C GLY A 28 -1.75 -1.83 21.98
N MET A 29 -2.95 -1.30 21.72
CA MET A 29 -4.12 -1.48 22.58
C MET A 29 -4.45 -2.96 22.83
N VAL A 30 -4.56 -3.76 21.76
CA VAL A 30 -4.88 -5.19 21.89
C VAL A 30 -3.76 -5.91 22.62
N SER A 31 -2.52 -5.64 22.21
CA SER A 31 -1.34 -6.32 22.74
C SER A 31 -1.02 -6.01 24.19
N MET A 32 -1.33 -4.80 24.66
CA MET A 32 -0.99 -4.35 26.00
C MET A 32 -2.13 -4.54 26.98
N TRP A 33 -3.37 -4.26 26.56
CA TRP A 33 -4.51 -4.13 27.46
C TRP A 33 -5.57 -5.22 27.24
N GLY A 34 -5.46 -5.97 26.12
CA GLY A 34 -6.44 -6.98 25.73
C GLY A 34 -7.78 -6.37 25.30
N ILE A 35 -8.66 -7.23 24.81
CA ILE A 35 -10.06 -6.89 24.51
C ILE A 35 -10.92 -7.89 25.29
N SER A 36 -11.87 -7.39 26.08
CA SER A 36 -12.77 -8.24 26.85
C SER A 36 -13.70 -9.03 25.92
N SER A 37 -14.26 -10.16 26.38
CA SER A 37 -15.19 -10.95 25.55
C SER A 37 -16.47 -10.18 25.19
N GLU A 38 -16.87 -9.23 26.03
CA GLU A 38 -18.02 -8.34 25.76
C GLU A 38 -17.69 -7.33 24.66
N ASP A 39 -16.57 -6.63 24.79
CA ASP A 39 -16.11 -5.68 23.76
C ASP A 39 -15.82 -6.37 22.42
N ALA A 40 -15.23 -7.57 22.46
CA ALA A 40 -15.02 -8.40 21.28
C ALA A 40 -16.34 -8.72 20.55
N ARG A 41 -17.44 -8.93 21.30
CA ARG A 41 -18.76 -9.14 20.69
C ARG A 41 -19.26 -7.83 20.05
N ARG A 42 -19.22 -6.72 20.79
CA ARG A 42 -19.65 -5.40 20.31
C ARG A 42 -18.91 -4.98 19.03
N ILE A 43 -17.60 -5.18 18.96
CA ILE A 43 -16.81 -4.89 17.76
C ILE A 43 -17.27 -5.75 16.58
N ARG A 44 -17.47 -7.05 16.78
CA ARG A 44 -17.90 -7.95 15.69
C ARG A 44 -19.28 -7.60 15.19
N ASP A 45 -20.21 -7.29 16.08
CA ASP A 45 -21.57 -6.89 15.74
C ASP A 45 -21.55 -5.55 14.96
N PHE A 46 -20.80 -4.56 15.45
CA PHE A 46 -20.59 -3.28 14.78
C PHE A 46 -20.08 -3.44 13.34
N VAL A 47 -19.05 -4.25 13.13
CA VAL A 47 -18.52 -4.50 11.78
C VAL A 47 -19.53 -5.28 10.94
N ALA A 48 -20.17 -6.31 11.49
CA ALA A 48 -21.18 -7.08 10.76
C ALA A 48 -22.32 -6.21 10.24
N GLU A 49 -22.70 -5.17 10.99
CA GLU A 49 -23.76 -4.23 10.64
C GLU A 49 -23.36 -3.18 9.61
N GLY A 50 -22.07 -3.02 9.30
CA GLY A 50 -21.57 -2.06 8.30
C GLY A 50 -20.51 -1.08 8.80
N GLY A 51 -20.12 -1.19 10.08
CA GLY A 51 -19.02 -0.41 10.64
C GLY A 51 -17.66 -0.82 10.10
N ILE A 52 -16.67 0.07 10.22
CA ILE A 52 -15.29 -0.21 9.84
C ILE A 52 -14.43 -0.29 11.10
N CYS A 53 -13.73 -1.41 11.30
CA CYS A 53 -12.74 -1.56 12.37
C CYS A 53 -11.33 -1.41 11.78
N TRP A 54 -10.68 -0.28 12.04
CA TRP A 54 -9.32 0.01 11.62
C TRP A 54 -8.31 -0.33 12.71
N ILE A 55 -7.49 -1.35 12.46
CA ILE A 55 -6.43 -1.83 13.35
C ILE A 55 -5.12 -1.14 12.95
N VAL A 56 -4.58 -0.33 13.84
CA VAL A 56 -3.33 0.41 13.62
C VAL A 56 -2.23 -0.21 14.48
N HIS A 57 -1.20 -0.76 13.84
CA HIS A 57 0.09 -1.18 14.42
C HIS A 57 0.02 -1.81 15.81
N GLN A 58 -0.07 -3.13 15.89
CA GLN A 58 -0.09 -3.84 17.18
C GLN A 58 1.28 -4.45 17.51
N PHE A 59 1.59 -4.60 18.79
CA PHE A 59 2.84 -5.27 19.17
C PHE A 59 2.70 -6.78 19.10
N ALA A 60 3.75 -7.49 18.68
CA ALA A 60 3.74 -8.96 18.68
C ALA A 60 3.62 -9.52 20.10
N GLN A 61 4.27 -8.89 21.07
CA GLN A 61 4.18 -9.27 22.46
C GLN A 61 2.77 -8.96 23.00
N GLY A 62 2.08 -9.99 23.49
CA GLY A 62 0.74 -9.86 24.06
C GLY A 62 -0.40 -9.82 23.04
N TRP A 63 -0.10 -10.00 21.75
CA TRP A 63 -1.13 -10.14 20.71
C TRP A 63 -2.08 -11.32 21.02
N ASN A 64 -3.39 -11.04 20.98
CA ASN A 64 -4.45 -12.04 21.03
C ASN A 64 -5.46 -11.78 19.91
N PRO A 65 -5.70 -12.71 18.97
CA PRO A 65 -6.68 -12.56 17.90
C PRO A 65 -8.12 -12.96 18.27
N ASP A 66 -8.39 -13.46 19.48
CA ASP A 66 -9.70 -14.03 19.87
C ASP A 66 -10.89 -13.05 19.78
N TRP A 67 -10.60 -11.75 19.70
CA TRP A 67 -11.62 -10.71 19.53
C TRP A 67 -12.11 -10.57 18.08
N LEU A 68 -11.35 -11.09 17.11
CA LEU A 68 -11.73 -11.14 15.70
C LEU A 68 -12.81 -12.20 15.46
N PRO A 69 -13.55 -12.13 14.34
CA PRO A 69 -14.38 -13.24 13.89
C PRO A 69 -13.55 -14.54 13.73
N PRO A 70 -14.10 -15.73 14.03
CA PRO A 70 -13.34 -16.99 13.99
C PRO A 70 -12.66 -17.32 12.64
N HIS A 71 -13.19 -16.83 11.53
CA HIS A 71 -12.60 -17.03 10.20
C HIS A 71 -11.45 -16.06 9.88
N LEU A 72 -11.24 -15.04 10.72
CA LEU A 72 -10.17 -14.04 10.62
C LEU A 72 -9.15 -14.16 11.76
N SER A 73 -9.41 -15.00 12.76
CA SER A 73 -8.61 -15.12 13.99
C SER A 73 -7.40 -16.03 13.87
N ASP A 74 -7.25 -16.80 12.78
CA ASP A 74 -5.97 -17.41 12.42
C ASP A 74 -5.06 -16.29 11.92
N VAL A 75 -4.37 -15.63 12.84
CA VAL A 75 -3.48 -14.52 12.57
C VAL A 75 -2.49 -14.35 13.71
N LYS A 76 -1.24 -14.07 13.37
CA LYS A 76 -0.13 -13.88 14.30
C LYS A 76 0.59 -12.57 13.99
N LEU A 77 1.14 -11.95 15.01
CA LEU A 77 2.09 -10.86 14.85
C LEU A 77 3.49 -11.38 15.14
N MET A 78 4.44 -10.99 14.29
CA MET A 78 5.83 -11.38 14.44
C MET A 78 6.70 -10.13 14.36
N ASN A 79 7.55 -9.93 15.37
CA ASN A 79 8.57 -8.89 15.30
C ASN A 79 9.52 -9.22 14.16
N ARG A 80 9.66 -8.27 13.25
CA ARG A 80 10.56 -8.35 12.10
C ARG A 80 11.24 -6.99 12.00
N TYR A 81 12.53 -6.99 12.24
CA TYR A 81 13.46 -5.91 12.01
C TYR A 81 14.86 -6.52 12.07
N VAL A 82 15.78 -6.03 11.27
CA VAL A 82 17.16 -6.53 11.25
C VAL A 82 17.99 -5.67 12.20
N PRO A 83 18.46 -6.20 13.35
CA PRO A 83 19.35 -5.45 14.23
C PRO A 83 20.70 -5.25 13.55
N MET A 84 21.16 -4.00 13.47
CA MET A 84 22.47 -3.69 12.91
C MET A 84 23.58 -3.85 13.96
N PRO A 85 24.84 -4.09 13.54
CA PRO A 85 25.99 -4.19 14.46
C PRO A 85 26.17 -2.97 15.37
N VAL A 86 25.69 -1.80 14.94
CA VAL A 86 25.54 -0.62 15.80
C VAL A 86 24.27 -0.82 16.63
N PHE A 87 24.45 -1.18 17.90
CA PHE A 87 23.46 -1.67 18.89
C PHE A 87 22.12 -0.90 19.07
N SER A 88 21.89 0.18 18.33
CA SER A 88 20.66 0.98 18.36
C SER A 88 19.98 1.14 17.00
N ASP A 89 20.61 0.70 15.91
CA ASP A 89 20.10 0.85 14.55
C ASP A 89 19.37 -0.43 14.13
N MET A 90 18.13 -0.28 13.68
CA MET A 90 17.27 -1.37 13.24
C MET A 90 16.85 -1.10 11.79
N GLU A 91 17.08 -2.05 10.89
CA GLU A 91 16.91 -1.86 9.44
C GLU A 91 15.68 -2.56 8.83
N TYR A 92 15.39 -2.06 7.63
CA TYR A 92 14.10 -1.81 6.99
C TYR A 92 13.09 -2.98 6.88
N VAL A 93 11.86 -2.69 7.31
CA VAL A 93 10.60 -3.35 6.95
C VAL A 93 9.72 -2.31 6.27
N GLY A 94 9.36 -2.56 5.01
CA GLY A 94 8.56 -1.65 4.19
C GLY A 94 7.49 -2.41 3.40
N PRO A 95 6.39 -1.74 3.01
CA PRO A 95 5.34 -2.33 2.20
C PRO A 95 5.85 -2.63 0.78
N TRP A 96 5.68 -3.87 0.35
CA TRP A 96 5.67 -4.26 -1.05
C TRP A 96 4.23 -4.29 -1.54
N ILE A 97 3.86 -3.37 -2.44
CA ILE A 97 2.48 -3.21 -2.88
C ILE A 97 2.17 -4.27 -3.93
N ILE A 98 1.31 -5.23 -3.59
CA ILE A 98 0.90 -6.33 -4.47
C ILE A 98 -0.47 -6.11 -5.11
N GLU A 99 -1.32 -5.34 -4.46
CA GLU A 99 -2.61 -4.90 -5.00
C GLU A 99 -2.46 -3.44 -5.45
N ARG A 100 -1.70 -3.21 -6.53
CA ARG A 100 -1.40 -1.86 -7.03
C ARG A 100 -2.67 -1.06 -7.30
N ASP A 101 -3.67 -1.68 -7.91
CA ASP A 101 -4.95 -1.03 -8.24
C ASP A 101 -5.84 -0.68 -7.03
N HIS A 102 -5.39 -0.93 -5.79
CA HIS A 102 -6.19 -0.63 -4.60
C HIS A 102 -6.34 0.89 -4.40
N PRO A 103 -7.56 1.42 -4.12
CA PRO A 103 -7.79 2.87 -4.03
C PRO A 103 -6.91 3.62 -3.02
N ILE A 104 -6.49 2.93 -1.95
CA ILE A 104 -5.63 3.51 -0.90
C ILE A 104 -4.27 3.99 -1.43
N TRP A 105 -3.87 3.58 -2.63
CA TRP A 105 -2.61 4.00 -3.27
C TRP A 105 -2.79 5.11 -4.31
N HIS A 106 -4.03 5.50 -4.64
CA HIS A 106 -4.27 6.38 -5.79
C HIS A 106 -5.27 7.51 -5.55
N LYS A 107 -6.09 7.45 -4.51
CA LYS A 107 -7.20 8.39 -4.32
C LYS A 107 -7.30 8.87 -2.86
N PRO A 108 -7.27 10.19 -2.60
CA PRO A 108 -7.09 11.29 -3.57
C PRO A 108 -5.64 11.48 -4.03
N ASN A 109 -4.68 10.83 -3.38
CA ASN A 109 -3.25 11.02 -3.62
C ASN A 109 -2.62 9.75 -4.20
N TYR A 110 -1.67 9.90 -5.12
CA TYR A 110 -0.83 8.78 -5.55
C TYR A 110 0.24 8.44 -4.50
N LEU A 111 0.40 7.15 -4.22
CA LEU A 111 1.39 6.57 -3.33
C LEU A 111 1.96 5.30 -3.94
N ASP A 112 3.25 5.07 -3.74
CA ASP A 112 3.96 3.85 -4.11
C ASP A 112 5.02 3.49 -3.07
N GLU A 113 5.78 2.42 -3.30
CA GLU A 113 6.82 1.96 -2.38
C GLU A 113 7.88 3.04 -2.06
N GLY A 114 8.10 4.01 -2.95
CA GLY A 114 9.03 5.11 -2.74
C GLY A 114 8.62 6.01 -1.58
N HIS A 115 7.31 6.11 -1.32
CA HIS A 115 6.75 6.85 -0.19
C HIS A 115 7.05 6.20 1.16
N PHE A 116 7.31 4.89 1.18
CA PHE A 116 7.57 4.13 2.39
C PHE A 116 9.04 3.75 2.56
N THR A 117 9.92 4.23 1.67
CA THR A 117 11.35 3.91 1.74
C THR A 117 12.13 5.04 2.42
N PHE A 118 13.23 4.70 3.08
CA PHE A 118 14.14 5.61 3.79
C PHE A 118 13.56 6.37 5.00
N TRP A 119 12.48 5.87 5.61
CA TRP A 119 11.98 6.44 6.87
C TRP A 119 13.02 6.34 7.99
N LYS A 120 13.07 7.38 8.84
CA LYS A 120 13.97 7.50 9.99
C LYS A 120 13.19 7.85 11.25
N ILE A 121 12.74 6.83 11.96
CA ILE A 121 12.04 6.98 13.24
C ILE A 121 13.05 6.90 14.38
N TRP A 122 12.99 7.86 15.30
CA TRP A 122 13.88 7.90 16.46
C TRP A 122 13.00 7.94 17.69
N ASP A 123 13.17 6.94 18.53
CA ASP A 123 12.72 6.97 19.91
C ASP A 123 13.95 7.15 20.81
N LYS A 124 13.75 7.51 22.08
CA LYS A 124 14.82 7.83 23.05
C LYS A 124 15.95 6.80 23.10
N TRP A 125 15.65 5.54 22.80
CA TRP A 125 16.58 4.41 22.91
C TRP A 125 16.88 3.72 21.57
N TRP A 126 16.12 4.00 20.51
CA TRP A 126 16.14 3.21 19.27
C TRP A 126 16.09 4.09 18.03
N LYS A 127 16.90 3.74 17.03
CA LYS A 127 16.91 4.36 15.72
C LYS A 127 16.42 3.34 14.69
N TRP A 128 15.20 3.58 14.24
CA TRP A 128 14.50 2.72 13.29
C TRP A 128 14.64 3.33 11.90
N ARG A 129 15.24 2.56 11.01
CA ARG A 129 15.25 2.82 9.58
C ARG A 129 14.23 1.89 8.94
N THR A 130 12.94 2.13 9.16
CA THR A 130 11.87 1.20 8.77
C THR A 130 10.50 1.87 8.89
N THR A 131 9.49 1.37 8.17
CA THR A 131 8.09 1.78 8.35
C THR A 131 7.31 0.86 9.28
N ALA A 132 7.87 -0.28 9.70
CA ALA A 132 7.23 -1.20 10.63
C ALA A 132 8.26 -1.95 11.49
N THR A 133 7.83 -2.52 12.61
CA THR A 133 8.65 -3.34 13.53
C THR A 133 8.15 -4.78 13.65
N SER A 134 6.99 -5.04 13.06
CA SER A 134 6.34 -6.33 13.07
C SER A 134 5.47 -6.46 11.84
N VAL A 135 5.13 -7.69 11.51
CA VAL A 135 4.28 -8.05 10.37
C VAL A 135 3.20 -8.99 10.82
N VAL A 136 2.10 -9.01 10.07
CA VAL A 136 1.01 -9.94 10.27
C VAL A 136 1.28 -11.21 9.49
N TRP A 137 1.23 -12.38 10.13
CA TRP A 137 1.43 -13.70 9.52
C TRP A 137 0.19 -14.57 9.76
N ARG A 138 0.00 -15.55 8.90
CA ARG A 138 -1.01 -16.63 8.94
C ARG A 138 -2.42 -16.11 8.70
N GLN A 139 -2.51 -14.95 8.07
CA GLN A 139 -3.69 -14.11 7.83
C GLN A 139 -4.78 -14.77 6.95
N ARG A 140 -5.27 -15.94 7.33
CA ARG A 140 -6.34 -16.64 6.60
C ARG A 140 -7.62 -15.80 6.64
N GLY A 141 -8.28 -15.68 5.49
CA GLY A 141 -9.49 -14.87 5.34
C GLY A 141 -9.24 -13.38 5.10
N TRP A 142 -7.99 -12.93 5.12
CA TRP A 142 -7.63 -11.55 4.80
C TRP A 142 -7.18 -11.40 3.35
N LYS A 143 -7.63 -10.33 2.70
CA LYS A 143 -7.05 -9.84 1.45
C LYS A 143 -5.81 -9.00 1.79
N VAL A 144 -4.64 -9.49 1.40
CA VAL A 144 -3.38 -8.75 1.57
C VAL A 144 -3.25 -7.72 0.46
N ILE A 145 -3.02 -6.46 0.83
CA ILE A 145 -2.90 -5.32 -0.09
C ILE A 145 -1.43 -4.94 -0.28
N ALA A 146 -0.68 -4.92 0.82
CA ALA A 146 0.77 -4.78 0.81
C ALA A 146 1.42 -5.83 1.73
N LYS A 147 2.43 -6.49 1.19
CA LYS A 147 3.22 -7.51 1.87
C LYS A 147 4.48 -6.93 2.51
N PHE A 148 5.11 -7.74 3.32
CA PHE A 148 6.52 -7.69 3.62
C PHE A 148 7.14 -9.01 3.15
N ALA A 149 8.17 -8.91 2.32
CA ALA A 149 8.95 -10.06 1.89
C ALA A 149 10.25 -10.10 2.72
N ASP A 150 10.45 -11.17 3.48
CA ASP A 150 11.69 -11.40 4.24
C ASP A 150 12.46 -12.51 3.51
N PRO A 151 13.75 -12.33 3.15
CA PRO A 151 14.55 -13.41 2.55
C PRO A 151 14.59 -14.69 3.42
N ALA A 152 14.35 -14.59 4.73
CA ALA A 152 14.29 -15.70 5.67
C ALA A 152 12.89 -16.34 5.82
N VAL A 153 11.87 -15.82 5.13
CA VAL A 153 10.50 -16.33 5.15
C VAL A 153 10.16 -16.84 3.74
N ARG A 154 9.55 -18.02 3.64
CA ARG A 154 9.13 -18.55 2.34
C ARG A 154 8.09 -17.62 1.72
N VAL A 155 8.10 -17.46 0.39
CA VAL A 155 7.15 -16.60 -0.35
C VAL A 155 5.69 -16.97 -0.05
N GLU A 156 5.42 -18.25 0.24
CA GLU A 156 4.08 -18.73 0.61
C GLU A 156 3.66 -18.39 2.05
N GLU A 157 4.61 -17.93 2.88
CA GLU A 157 4.43 -17.55 4.29
C GLU A 157 4.51 -16.03 4.50
N ASP A 158 4.58 -15.23 3.42
CA ASP A 158 4.79 -13.78 3.42
C ASP A 158 3.95 -13.01 4.44
N GLY A 159 4.61 -12.09 5.15
CA GLY A 159 3.97 -11.19 6.09
C GLY A 159 3.12 -10.14 5.37
N ALA A 160 2.04 -9.69 6.01
CA ALA A 160 1.23 -8.56 5.57
C ALA A 160 1.55 -7.31 6.39
N LEU A 161 1.58 -6.16 5.70
CA LEU A 161 1.71 -4.84 6.30
C LEU A 161 0.44 -4.01 6.12
N VAL A 162 -0.29 -4.23 5.04
CA VAL A 162 -1.62 -3.66 4.83
C VAL A 162 -2.54 -4.76 4.31
N MET A 163 -3.67 -4.94 4.97
CA MET A 163 -4.65 -5.96 4.60
C MET A 163 -6.05 -5.55 5.01
N GLN A 164 -7.05 -6.20 4.42
CA GLN A 164 -8.45 -5.99 4.76
C GLN A 164 -9.24 -7.29 4.72
N ALA A 165 -10.37 -7.33 5.40
CA ALA A 165 -11.30 -8.45 5.37
C ALA A 165 -12.73 -7.94 5.55
N GLU A 166 -13.65 -8.42 4.71
CA GLU A 166 -15.07 -8.13 4.86
C GLU A 166 -15.65 -9.02 5.97
N HIS A 167 -16.55 -8.44 6.77
CA HIS A 167 -17.34 -9.19 7.75
C HIS A 167 -18.76 -8.63 7.80
N GLY A 168 -19.75 -9.43 7.40
CA GLY A 168 -21.10 -8.94 7.21
C GLY A 168 -21.14 -7.85 6.13
N ARG A 169 -21.60 -6.66 6.48
CA ARG A 169 -21.61 -5.48 5.57
C ARG A 169 -20.43 -4.53 5.78
N GLY A 170 -19.61 -4.75 6.79
CA GLY A 170 -18.50 -3.86 7.14
C GLY A 170 -17.13 -4.44 6.84
N LEU A 171 -16.11 -3.76 7.36
CA LEU A 171 -14.72 -3.99 6.99
C LEU A 171 -13.82 -4.02 8.22
N TYR A 172 -12.98 -5.04 8.31
CA TYR A 172 -11.74 -4.95 9.06
C TYR A 172 -10.63 -4.44 8.13
N PHE A 173 -9.95 -3.37 8.54
CA PHE A 173 -8.81 -2.83 7.81
C PHE A 173 -7.61 -2.79 8.75
N TRP A 174 -6.46 -3.32 8.33
CA TRP A 174 -5.28 -3.40 9.20
C TRP A 174 -4.06 -2.78 8.51
N THR A 175 -3.48 -1.78 9.16
CA THR A 175 -2.17 -1.20 8.79
C THR A 175 -1.14 -1.48 9.89
N GLN A 176 -0.12 -2.28 9.59
CA GLN A 176 0.94 -2.66 10.52
C GLN A 176 2.18 -1.75 10.44
N MET A 177 2.08 -0.63 9.72
CA MET A 177 3.10 0.43 9.69
C MET A 177 3.08 1.26 10.99
N PHE A 178 4.21 1.85 11.38
CA PHE A 178 4.34 2.72 12.55
C PHE A 178 3.21 3.74 12.61
N SER A 179 2.54 3.82 13.76
CA SER A 179 1.37 4.67 13.90
C SER A 179 1.67 6.15 13.62
N PRO A 180 0.65 6.94 13.20
CA PRO A 180 0.77 8.38 13.04
C PRO A 180 1.40 9.07 14.25
N ARG A 181 1.12 8.60 15.48
CA ARG A 181 1.66 9.17 16.72
C ARG A 181 3.19 9.22 16.73
N LEU A 182 3.86 8.17 16.24
CA LEU A 182 5.33 8.10 16.22
C LEU A 182 5.97 8.98 15.14
N VAL A 183 5.25 9.25 14.05
CA VAL A 183 5.76 10.07 12.95
C VAL A 183 5.41 11.54 13.08
N TRP A 184 4.34 11.89 13.80
CA TRP A 184 3.78 13.25 13.81
C TRP A 184 4.58 14.24 14.65
N GLU A 185 5.35 13.74 15.62
CA GLU A 185 6.25 14.52 16.46
C GLU A 185 7.43 15.11 15.67
N LYS A 186 7.63 14.69 14.42
CA LYS A 186 8.70 15.18 13.54
C LYS A 186 8.10 15.88 12.32
N GLU A 187 8.66 17.03 11.95
CA GLU A 187 8.47 17.56 10.60
C GLU A 187 9.35 16.76 9.63
N GLY A 188 8.80 16.32 8.50
CA GLY A 188 9.55 15.50 7.55
C GLY A 188 8.71 14.70 6.56
N PHE A 189 9.43 13.92 5.76
CA PHE A 189 8.88 13.10 4.69
C PHE A 189 7.90 12.03 5.18
N GLU A 190 8.18 11.44 6.35
CA GLU A 190 7.37 10.41 6.98
C GLU A 190 5.99 10.95 7.38
N LYS A 191 5.96 12.16 7.95
CA LYS A 191 4.72 12.87 8.30
C LYS A 191 3.92 13.24 7.06
N GLN A 192 4.58 13.72 6.00
CA GLN A 192 3.92 14.01 4.72
C GLN A 192 3.32 12.75 4.11
N THR A 193 4.07 11.64 4.09
CA THR A 193 3.59 10.36 3.58
C THR A 193 2.36 9.89 4.35
N TRP A 194 2.40 9.94 5.68
CA TRP A 194 1.27 9.55 6.51
C TRP A 194 0.04 10.45 6.29
N ARG A 195 0.20 11.75 6.00
CA ARG A 195 -0.93 12.63 5.64
C ARG A 195 -1.62 12.15 4.37
N LEU A 196 -0.85 11.94 3.31
CA LEU A 196 -1.39 11.46 2.02
C LEU A 196 -2.07 10.09 2.19
N PHE A 197 -1.42 9.18 2.93
CA PHE A 197 -1.95 7.84 3.15
C PHE A 197 -3.21 7.83 4.01
N LEU A 198 -3.26 8.67 5.05
CA LEU A 198 -4.45 8.84 5.88
C LEU A 198 -5.63 9.39 5.07
N GLU A 199 -5.40 10.43 4.25
CA GLU A 199 -6.44 10.97 3.36
C GLU A 199 -6.99 9.91 2.41
N ASN A 200 -6.10 9.06 1.87
CA ASN A 200 -6.51 7.95 1.02
C ASN A 200 -7.33 6.89 1.76
N ILE A 201 -6.89 6.49 2.97
CA ILE A 201 -7.63 5.52 3.81
C ILE A 201 -9.01 6.05 4.15
N LEU A 202 -9.12 7.31 4.58
CA LEU A 202 -10.40 7.90 4.96
C LEU A 202 -11.34 8.02 3.76
N THR A 203 -10.81 8.41 2.59
CA THR A 203 -11.60 8.44 1.34
C THR A 203 -12.07 7.04 0.95
N PHE A 204 -11.21 6.03 1.10
CA PHE A 204 -11.57 4.63 0.86
C PHE A 204 -12.68 4.15 1.82
N PHE A 205 -12.63 4.53 3.09
CA PHE A 205 -13.67 4.20 4.08
C PHE A 205 -15.01 4.86 3.74
N GLU A 206 -15.01 6.15 3.38
CA GLU A 206 -16.21 6.86 2.93
C GLU A 206 -16.82 6.20 1.68
N ASP A 207 -15.99 5.86 0.70
CA ASP A 207 -16.42 5.20 -0.52
C ASP A 207 -16.96 3.79 -0.25
N HIS A 208 -16.32 3.04 0.67
CA HIS A 208 -16.78 1.71 1.08
C HIS A 208 -18.17 1.78 1.71
N LYS A 209 -18.34 2.63 2.72
CA LYS A 209 -19.62 2.82 3.42
C LYS A 209 -20.71 3.34 2.48
N GLY A 210 -20.34 4.21 1.53
CA GLY A 210 -21.25 4.77 0.53
C GLY A 210 -21.60 3.83 -0.61
N GLY A 211 -21.00 2.62 -0.71
CA GLY A 211 -21.17 1.73 -1.87
C GLY A 211 -20.56 2.27 -3.17
N LYS A 212 -19.63 3.24 -3.06
CA LYS A 212 -19.03 3.99 -4.16
C LYS A 212 -17.65 3.49 -4.57
N LEU A 213 -17.19 2.36 -4.04
CA LEU A 213 -15.93 1.75 -4.47
C LEU A 213 -16.03 1.33 -5.95
N LEU A 214 -15.14 1.86 -6.77
CA LEU A 214 -15.02 1.50 -8.18
C LEU A 214 -13.64 0.88 -8.39
N SER A 215 -13.60 -0.40 -8.78
CA SER A 215 -12.35 -1.05 -9.19
C SER A 215 -11.93 -0.52 -10.56
N LEU A 216 -10.67 -0.10 -10.67
CA LEU A 216 -10.05 0.48 -11.85
C LEU A 216 -8.66 -0.13 -11.98
N LYS A 217 -8.44 -0.95 -13.02
CA LYS A 217 -7.14 -1.51 -13.37
C LYS A 217 -6.57 -0.79 -14.58
N VAL A 218 -5.26 -0.56 -14.57
CA VAL A 218 -4.56 0.14 -15.65
C VAL A 218 -3.35 -0.66 -16.09
N GLU A 219 -3.24 -0.89 -17.38
CA GLU A 219 -2.11 -1.55 -18.03
C GLU A 219 -1.55 -0.61 -19.09
N VAL A 220 -0.22 -0.48 -19.13
CA VAL A 220 0.49 0.35 -20.12
C VAL A 220 1.52 -0.52 -20.82
N HIS A 221 1.45 -0.56 -22.15
CA HIS A 221 2.32 -1.41 -22.96
C HIS A 221 2.77 -0.73 -24.26
N PRO A 222 4.07 -0.82 -24.61
CA PRO A 222 5.16 -1.33 -23.76
C PRO A 222 5.44 -0.38 -22.57
N TRP A 223 6.04 -0.90 -21.49
CA TRP A 223 6.45 -0.07 -20.34
C TRP A 223 7.63 0.85 -20.69
N SER A 224 8.38 0.52 -21.76
CA SER A 224 9.43 1.38 -22.30
C SER A 224 9.48 1.36 -23.82
N LEU A 225 9.75 2.52 -24.41
CA LEU A 225 9.74 2.76 -25.85
C LEU A 225 10.61 3.95 -26.26
N ARG A 226 10.80 4.15 -27.56
CA ARG A 226 11.45 5.33 -28.12
C ARG A 226 10.46 6.47 -28.31
N ALA A 227 10.97 7.70 -28.31
CA ALA A 227 10.20 8.85 -28.74
C ALA A 227 9.66 8.64 -30.17
N GLY A 228 8.38 8.98 -30.38
CA GLY A 228 7.65 8.74 -31.62
C GLY A 228 7.07 7.32 -31.77
N GLU A 229 7.33 6.40 -30.84
CA GLU A 229 6.65 5.11 -30.81
C GLU A 229 5.34 5.20 -30.01
N GLU A 230 4.31 4.46 -30.42
CA GLU A 230 3.02 4.46 -29.75
C GLU A 230 3.06 3.62 -28.46
N VAL A 231 2.58 4.19 -27.35
CA VAL A 231 2.23 3.44 -26.13
C VAL A 231 0.72 3.21 -26.07
N LYS A 232 0.32 1.99 -25.71
CA LYS A 232 -1.08 1.59 -25.54
C LYS A 232 -1.44 1.56 -24.07
N ILE A 233 -2.60 2.13 -23.76
CA ILE A 233 -3.12 2.22 -22.40
C ILE A 233 -4.46 1.48 -22.38
N ARG A 234 -4.53 0.44 -21.57
CA ARG A 234 -5.73 -0.37 -21.36
C ARG A 234 -6.25 -0.11 -19.96
N VAL A 235 -7.51 0.30 -19.89
CA VAL A 235 -8.21 0.57 -18.64
C VAL A 235 -9.38 -0.40 -18.50
N GLU A 236 -9.41 -1.15 -17.41
CA GLU A 236 -10.48 -2.08 -17.09
C GLU A 236 -11.21 -1.66 -15.81
N LEU A 237 -12.53 -1.60 -15.87
CA LEU A 237 -13.37 -1.18 -14.75
C LEU A 237 -14.25 -2.32 -14.22
N GLY A 238 -14.47 -2.33 -12.90
CA GLY A 238 -15.38 -3.28 -12.26
C GLY A 238 -16.84 -3.13 -12.69
N ARG A 239 -17.24 -1.95 -13.16
CA ARG A 239 -18.57 -1.64 -13.70
C ARG A 239 -18.46 -0.60 -14.82
N LYS A 240 -19.51 -0.45 -15.64
CA LYS A 240 -19.51 0.50 -16.75
C LYS A 240 -19.36 1.93 -16.22
N ALA A 241 -18.44 2.70 -16.82
CA ALA A 241 -18.29 4.11 -16.50
C ALA A 241 -19.17 4.96 -17.41
N ARG A 242 -19.63 6.10 -16.88
CA ARG A 242 -20.21 7.19 -17.65
C ARG A 242 -19.13 7.97 -18.39
N ARG A 243 -17.94 8.07 -17.81
CA ARG A 243 -16.80 8.81 -18.35
C ARG A 243 -15.49 8.20 -17.86
N VAL A 244 -14.50 8.15 -18.74
CA VAL A 244 -13.10 7.89 -18.39
C VAL A 244 -12.28 9.05 -18.94
N LYS A 245 -11.36 9.58 -18.13
CA LYS A 245 -10.38 10.60 -18.52
C LYS A 245 -8.99 9.98 -18.31
N MET A 246 -8.15 10.11 -19.31
CA MET A 246 -6.76 9.64 -19.28
C MET A 246 -5.86 10.86 -19.53
N GLU A 247 -4.91 11.13 -18.65
CA GLU A 247 -3.97 12.23 -18.79
C GLU A 247 -2.54 11.74 -18.63
N VAL A 248 -1.67 12.14 -19.56
CA VAL A 248 -0.24 11.89 -19.46
C VAL A 248 0.42 13.14 -18.88
N ASN A 249 1.24 12.96 -17.86
CA ASN A 249 2.22 13.95 -17.46
C ASN A 249 3.58 13.52 -18.01
N SER A 250 4.13 14.31 -18.93
CA SER A 250 5.44 14.16 -19.56
C SER A 250 6.38 15.29 -19.10
N PRO A 251 7.68 15.22 -19.42
CA PRO A 251 8.59 16.35 -19.24
C PRO A 251 8.17 17.63 -19.98
N GLU A 252 7.36 17.51 -21.04
CA GLU A 252 6.87 18.64 -21.84
C GLU A 252 5.57 19.25 -21.28
N GLY A 253 4.85 18.53 -20.43
CA GLY A 253 3.64 19.01 -19.78
C GLY A 253 2.58 17.93 -19.60
N ARG A 254 1.34 18.38 -19.36
CA ARG A 254 0.18 17.51 -19.17
C ARG A 254 -0.68 17.51 -20.44
N GLU A 255 -1.04 16.33 -20.92
CA GLU A 255 -1.86 16.12 -22.13
C GLU A 255 -2.99 15.13 -21.86
N GLU A 256 -4.18 15.38 -22.42
CA GLU A 256 -5.32 14.45 -22.33
C GLU A 256 -5.27 13.45 -23.51
N ILE A 257 -5.36 12.16 -23.19
CA ILE A 257 -5.45 11.09 -24.19
C ILE A 257 -6.92 10.84 -24.51
N GLN A 258 -7.22 10.83 -25.80
CA GLN A 258 -8.55 10.45 -26.29
C GLN A 258 -8.74 8.93 -26.20
N VAL A 259 -9.87 8.51 -25.65
CA VAL A 259 -10.30 7.11 -25.69
C VAL A 259 -10.66 6.76 -27.13
N GLN A 260 -9.92 5.82 -27.71
CA GLN A 260 -10.09 5.40 -29.10
C GLN A 260 -11.15 4.32 -29.25
N ARG A 261 -11.28 3.45 -28.23
CA ARG A 261 -12.23 2.33 -28.27
C ARG A 261 -12.79 2.04 -26.87
N GLU A 262 -14.09 1.78 -26.82
CA GLU A 262 -14.82 1.30 -25.63
C GLU A 262 -15.45 -0.06 -25.94
N GLU A 263 -15.12 -1.06 -25.12
CA GLU A 263 -15.64 -2.43 -25.22
C GLU A 263 -16.21 -2.85 -23.86
N GLY A 264 -17.46 -2.47 -23.61
CA GLY A 264 -18.17 -2.81 -22.38
C GLY A 264 -17.60 -2.10 -21.15
N ARG A 265 -16.58 -2.69 -20.52
CA ARG A 265 -15.89 -2.14 -19.33
C ARG A 265 -14.40 -1.88 -19.57
N ILE A 266 -13.95 -2.05 -20.81
CA ILE A 266 -12.57 -1.85 -21.24
C ILE A 266 -12.50 -0.60 -22.10
N TYR A 267 -11.55 0.27 -21.79
CA TYR A 267 -11.31 1.53 -22.49
C TYR A 267 -9.86 1.54 -22.96
N LEU A 268 -9.66 1.82 -24.25
CA LEU A 268 -8.34 1.82 -24.87
C LEU A 268 -7.96 3.22 -25.32
N GLY A 269 -6.78 3.67 -24.89
CA GLY A 269 -6.14 4.90 -25.36
C GLY A 269 -4.77 4.58 -25.98
N ALA A 270 -4.27 5.50 -26.79
CA ALA A 270 -2.90 5.45 -27.28
C ALA A 270 -2.28 6.85 -27.24
N TYR A 271 -0.97 6.91 -27.00
CA TYR A 271 -0.21 8.14 -26.92
C TYR A 271 1.14 7.98 -27.62
N GLU A 272 1.61 9.03 -28.27
CA GLU A 272 2.89 9.06 -28.98
C GLU A 272 3.79 10.11 -28.31
N PRO A 273 4.63 9.74 -27.34
CA PRO A 273 5.50 10.66 -26.63
C PRO A 273 6.60 11.21 -27.55
N LYS A 274 6.92 12.50 -27.42
CA LYS A 274 7.98 13.15 -28.21
C LYS A 274 9.26 13.34 -27.40
N ALA A 275 9.15 13.67 -26.12
CA ALA A 275 10.31 13.82 -25.25
C ALA A 275 10.75 12.50 -24.60
N GLY A 276 12.06 12.35 -24.43
CA GLY A 276 12.64 11.32 -23.56
C GLY A 276 12.38 11.61 -22.07
N GLY A 277 12.19 10.57 -21.26
CA GLY A 277 12.02 10.67 -19.81
C GLY A 277 10.98 9.72 -19.22
N GLU A 278 10.76 9.82 -17.91
CA GLU A 278 9.65 9.13 -17.23
C GLU A 278 8.35 9.86 -17.52
N HIS A 279 7.32 9.08 -17.85
CA HIS A 279 5.96 9.55 -18.06
C HIS A 279 5.04 8.88 -17.06
N SER A 280 4.05 9.62 -16.58
CA SER A 280 2.96 9.06 -15.76
C SER A 280 1.63 9.24 -16.47
N VAL A 281 0.77 8.24 -16.34
CA VAL A 281 -0.61 8.28 -16.82
C VAL A 281 -1.51 8.32 -15.60
N GLU A 282 -2.29 9.38 -15.45
CA GLU A 282 -3.37 9.49 -14.47
C GLU A 282 -4.69 9.14 -15.16
N ILE A 283 -5.39 8.14 -14.61
CA ILE A 283 -6.69 7.71 -15.12
C ILE A 283 -7.72 8.04 -14.06
N THR A 284 -8.75 8.78 -14.43
CA THR A 284 -9.93 8.99 -13.57
C THR A 284 -11.18 8.48 -14.27
N ALA A 285 -11.98 7.69 -13.57
CA ALA A 285 -13.24 7.14 -14.05
C ALA A 285 -14.40 7.56 -13.16
N TRP A 286 -15.55 7.81 -13.79
CA TRP A 286 -16.81 8.16 -13.13
C TRP A 286 -17.90 7.20 -13.58
N ALA A 287 -18.51 6.49 -12.65
CA ALA A 287 -19.68 5.64 -12.89
C ALA A 287 -20.98 6.45 -12.91
N GLU A 288 -22.07 5.84 -13.37
CA GLU A 288 -23.39 6.49 -13.47
C GLU A 288 -23.99 6.84 -12.11
N ASP A 289 -23.71 6.03 -11.08
CA ASP A 289 -24.14 6.21 -9.68
C ASP A 289 -23.30 7.23 -8.90
N GLY A 290 -22.34 7.89 -9.56
CA GLY A 290 -21.46 8.87 -8.96
C GLY A 290 -20.22 8.29 -8.26
N ALA A 291 -20.01 6.97 -8.32
CA ALA A 291 -18.74 6.37 -7.88
C ALA A 291 -17.57 6.87 -8.73
N THR A 292 -16.42 7.10 -8.10
CA THR A 292 -15.20 7.57 -8.79
C THR A 292 -13.99 6.75 -8.39
N ALA A 293 -13.11 6.50 -9.36
CA ALA A 293 -11.83 5.84 -9.15
C ALA A 293 -10.73 6.62 -9.86
N THR A 294 -9.56 6.64 -9.25
CA THR A 294 -8.33 7.16 -9.85
C THR A 294 -7.26 6.09 -9.73
N ASN A 295 -6.44 5.93 -10.77
CA ASN A 295 -5.31 5.01 -10.80
C ASN A 295 -4.18 5.64 -11.63
N HIS A 296 -2.94 5.25 -11.37
CA HIS A 296 -1.75 5.78 -12.00
C HIS A 296 -0.91 4.64 -12.57
N ALA A 297 -0.35 4.86 -13.75
CA ALA A 297 0.63 3.97 -14.36
C ALA A 297 1.82 4.78 -14.90
N PHE A 298 2.93 4.12 -15.19
CA PHE A 298 4.17 4.77 -15.62
C PHE A 298 4.77 4.05 -16.82
N PHE A 299 5.46 4.80 -17.66
CA PHE A 299 6.28 4.25 -18.73
C PHE A 299 7.50 5.13 -19.00
N LYS A 300 8.53 4.57 -19.63
CA LYS A 300 9.80 5.24 -19.89
C LYS A 300 10.02 5.46 -21.38
N VAL A 301 10.29 6.69 -21.77
CA VAL A 301 10.57 7.06 -23.16
C VAL A 301 12.05 7.35 -23.33
N THR A 302 12.67 6.83 -24.39
CA THR A 302 14.04 7.17 -24.76
C THR A 302 14.06 8.06 -26.00
N GLU A 303 14.67 9.23 -25.87
CA GLU A 303 15.00 10.13 -26.97
C GLU A 303 16.53 10.33 -27.01
N GLY A 304 17.18 9.99 -28.13
CA GLY A 304 18.64 10.06 -28.26
C GLY A 304 19.38 9.31 -27.14
N TRP A 305 20.27 10.01 -26.42
CA TRP A 305 20.98 9.51 -25.24
C TRP A 305 20.19 9.79 -23.95
N THR A 306 18.94 9.34 -23.87
CA THR A 306 18.23 9.31 -22.58
C THR A 306 18.81 8.15 -21.76
N PRO A 307 19.57 8.39 -20.68
CA PRO A 307 20.18 7.31 -19.94
C PRO A 307 19.10 6.59 -19.12
N TYR A 308 19.08 5.27 -19.20
CA TYR A 308 18.53 4.46 -18.13
C TYR A 308 19.48 4.57 -16.93
N ARG A 309 18.93 4.90 -15.77
CA ARG A 309 19.67 4.82 -14.51
C ARG A 309 19.63 3.38 -14.04
N PHE A 310 20.79 2.73 -14.03
CA PHE A 310 20.91 1.35 -13.55
C PHE A 310 21.56 1.31 -12.18
N LEU A 311 21.05 0.43 -11.31
CA LEU A 311 21.83 -0.09 -10.19
C LEU A 311 22.56 -1.35 -10.67
N THR A 312 23.89 -1.29 -10.69
CA THR A 312 24.73 -2.44 -11.01
C THR A 312 25.13 -3.16 -9.75
N HIS A 313 25.06 -4.50 -9.74
CA HIS A 313 25.61 -5.35 -8.68
C HIS A 313 24.82 -5.29 -7.35
N THR A 314 23.51 -5.47 -7.43
CA THR A 314 22.66 -5.65 -6.24
C THR A 314 22.72 -7.09 -5.77
N HIS A 315 23.14 -7.31 -4.51
CA HIS A 315 23.12 -8.61 -3.86
C HIS A 315 21.80 -8.82 -3.12
N CYS A 316 20.99 -9.76 -3.57
CA CYS A 316 19.84 -10.25 -2.81
C CYS A 316 20.31 -11.41 -1.90
N LEU A 317 21.09 -11.13 -0.84
CA LEU A 317 21.76 -12.21 -0.10
C LEU A 317 21.51 -12.27 1.42
N HIS A 318 20.83 -13.35 1.81
CA HIS A 318 20.84 -13.98 3.15
C HIS A 318 20.06 -13.27 4.26
N GLU A 319 19.87 -14.00 5.37
CA GLU A 319 19.23 -13.65 6.65
C GLU A 319 19.69 -12.30 7.28
N TRP A 320 20.69 -11.64 6.67
CA TRP A 320 21.32 -10.39 7.10
C TRP A 320 21.24 -9.27 6.05
N CYS A 321 20.71 -9.50 4.84
CA CYS A 321 20.40 -8.45 3.87
C CYS A 321 18.95 -7.99 4.04
N PRO A 322 18.71 -6.74 4.46
CA PRO A 322 17.37 -6.22 4.73
C PRO A 322 16.59 -5.87 3.46
N GLU A 323 17.16 -5.99 2.26
CA GLU A 323 16.58 -5.47 1.02
C GLU A 323 15.53 -6.42 0.42
N SER A 324 14.34 -6.42 1.01
CA SER A 324 13.14 -7.02 0.42
C SER A 324 12.82 -6.40 -0.96
N PRO A 325 12.16 -7.13 -1.88
CA PRO A 325 11.70 -6.57 -3.16
C PRO A 325 11.01 -5.21 -3.01
N GLY A 326 10.10 -5.04 -2.05
CA GLY A 326 9.43 -3.76 -1.80
C GLY A 326 10.38 -2.60 -1.51
N LEU A 327 11.49 -2.84 -0.80
CA LEU A 327 12.50 -1.83 -0.51
C LEU A 327 13.38 -1.53 -1.71
N ILE A 328 13.76 -2.54 -2.49
CA ILE A 328 14.50 -2.34 -3.75
C ILE A 328 13.64 -1.52 -4.70
N PHE A 329 12.38 -1.90 -4.90
CA PHE A 329 11.44 -1.17 -5.75
C PHE A 329 11.22 0.26 -5.23
N GLY A 330 10.97 0.43 -3.93
CA GLY A 330 10.78 1.74 -3.35
C GLY A 330 12.01 2.63 -3.44
N ALA A 331 13.21 2.10 -3.21
CA ALA A 331 14.47 2.81 -3.42
C ALA A 331 14.65 3.19 -4.89
N CYS A 332 14.35 2.27 -5.82
CA CYS A 332 14.43 2.54 -7.25
C CYS A 332 13.48 3.65 -7.67
N ARG A 333 12.20 3.57 -7.30
CA ARG A 333 11.20 4.63 -7.57
C ARG A 333 11.65 5.96 -6.99
N ARG A 334 12.10 5.99 -5.74
CA ARG A 334 12.51 7.23 -5.05
C ARG A 334 13.77 7.86 -5.63
N LEU A 335 14.72 7.06 -6.09
CA LEU A 335 15.98 7.53 -6.67
C LEU A 335 15.92 7.69 -8.20
N GLY A 336 14.78 7.33 -8.82
CA GLY A 336 14.58 7.34 -10.26
C GLY A 336 15.47 6.33 -10.98
N ILE A 337 15.70 5.16 -10.39
CA ILE A 337 16.42 4.03 -11.01
C ILE A 337 15.43 3.29 -11.92
N ASP A 338 15.81 3.14 -13.19
CA ASP A 338 14.98 2.56 -14.23
C ASP A 338 15.13 1.03 -14.32
N ALA A 339 16.28 0.49 -13.90
CA ALA A 339 16.52 -0.93 -13.92
C ALA A 339 17.59 -1.37 -12.91
N VAL A 340 17.46 -2.61 -12.44
CA VAL A 340 18.37 -3.22 -11.48
C VAL A 340 19.03 -4.43 -12.12
N VAL A 341 20.36 -4.44 -12.14
CA VAL A 341 21.14 -5.61 -12.55
C VAL A 341 21.47 -6.38 -11.28
N THR A 342 20.74 -7.47 -11.06
CA THR A 342 20.95 -8.34 -9.91
C THR A 342 22.17 -9.24 -10.14
N ALA A 343 23.04 -9.34 -9.13
CA ALA A 343 24.09 -10.34 -9.13
C ALA A 343 23.47 -11.64 -8.56
N MET A 344 23.09 -12.57 -9.43
CA MET A 344 22.60 -13.89 -8.98
C MET A 344 23.67 -14.54 -8.10
N VAL A 345 23.26 -14.98 -6.91
CA VAL A 345 24.06 -15.92 -6.14
C VAL A 345 23.32 -17.25 -6.18
N GLU A 346 23.96 -18.24 -6.80
CA GLU A 346 23.48 -19.62 -6.96
C GLU A 346 23.15 -20.25 -5.59
N ARG A 347 21.94 -20.02 -5.06
CA ARG A 347 21.33 -20.85 -4.02
C ARG A 347 19.81 -20.91 -4.18
N ASP A 348 19.35 -22.05 -4.68
CA ASP A 348 18.06 -22.79 -4.64
C ASP A 348 16.71 -22.16 -4.19
N ASN A 349 16.62 -20.92 -3.70
CA ASN A 349 15.40 -20.40 -3.05
C ASN A 349 14.75 -19.16 -3.69
N TYR A 350 15.34 -18.56 -4.73
CA TYR A 350 14.70 -17.47 -5.48
C TYR A 350 14.67 -17.81 -6.96
N ARG A 351 13.47 -17.85 -7.56
CA ARG A 351 13.37 -17.99 -9.01
C ARG A 351 13.56 -16.62 -9.63
N PRO A 352 14.37 -16.47 -10.68
CA PRO A 352 14.49 -15.22 -11.43
C PRO A 352 13.14 -14.66 -11.91
N GLU A 353 12.15 -15.54 -12.09
CA GLU A 353 10.75 -15.24 -12.42
C GLU A 353 10.07 -14.31 -11.40
N ASP A 354 10.44 -14.38 -10.12
CA ASP A 354 9.88 -13.55 -9.05
C ASP A 354 10.38 -12.08 -9.12
N LEU A 355 11.47 -11.84 -9.85
CA LEU A 355 12.04 -10.52 -10.12
C LEU A 355 11.78 -10.04 -11.56
N ALA A 356 11.34 -10.95 -12.44
CA ALA A 356 11.14 -10.70 -13.87
C ALA A 356 9.77 -10.06 -14.20
N LEU A 357 8.91 -9.86 -13.20
CA LEU A 357 7.59 -9.24 -13.36
C LEU A 357 7.57 -7.83 -12.75
N VAL A 358 8.25 -6.89 -13.40
CA VAL A 358 7.91 -5.46 -13.41
C VAL A 358 8.15 -4.90 -14.81
#